data_AF-A3LYS7-F1
#
_entry.id   AF-A3LYS7-F1
#
_cell.length_a   1.000
_cell.length_b   1.000
_cell.length_c   1.000
_cell.angle_alpha   90.00
_cell.angle_beta   90.00
_cell.angle_gamma   90.00
#
_symmetry.space_group_name_H-M   'P 1'
#
loop_
_entity.id
_entity.type
_entity.pdbx_description
1 polymer ?
#
loop_
_entity_poly.entity_id
_entity_poly.type
_entity_poly.pdbx_seq_one_letter_code
_entity_poly.pdbx_strand_id
1 'polypeptide(L)'
;MSPISQKTYPSFKNLYKALHKELVVIQNRTDAIHAAKDIEKQIALLQYKKLNHIRENKDVKEINSQIEKLMKGEFEESKEFKHKHLIKQFVDAGESKDLVQHKYKLNNMANVVTFLNSQRVYTELLERYNPGLTMKQDDNVRRTANRVGLSVPE
;
A
#
# COMPACT_ATOMS: atom_id res chain seq x y z
N MET A 1 39.88 24.43 -13.90
CA MET A 1 39.41 23.06 -13.61
C MET A 1 38.42 23.15 -12.45
N SER A 2 37.13 23.01 -12.73
CA SER A 2 36.11 22.97 -11.68
C SER A 2 36.28 21.69 -10.85
N PRO A 3 36.20 21.74 -9.51
CA PRO A 3 36.33 20.54 -8.70
C PRO A 3 35.18 19.58 -9.03
N ILE A 4 35.53 18.35 -9.38
CA ILE A 4 34.59 17.24 -9.54
C ILE A 4 33.81 17.13 -8.23
N SER A 5 32.49 17.33 -8.31
CA SER A 5 31.59 17.26 -7.15
C SER A 5 31.81 15.96 -6.39
N GLN A 6 32.41 16.05 -5.20
CA GLN A 6 32.57 14.90 -4.33
C GLN A 6 31.17 14.55 -3.81
N LYS A 7 30.57 13.47 -4.33
CA LYS A 7 29.29 12.96 -3.83
C LYS A 7 29.45 12.62 -2.35
N THR A 8 28.87 13.46 -1.48
CA THR A 8 28.74 13.17 -0.06
C THR A 8 27.62 12.18 0.13
N TYR A 9 27.94 10.96 0.53
CA TYR A 9 26.92 9.94 0.80
C TYR A 9 26.28 10.18 2.17
N PRO A 10 24.95 10.00 2.29
CA PRO A 10 24.27 10.10 3.57
C PRO A 10 24.81 9.04 4.55
N SER A 11 24.88 9.41 5.82
CA SER A 11 25.27 8.50 6.90
C SER A 11 24.34 7.27 6.95
N PHE A 12 24.89 6.12 7.37
CA PHE A 12 24.15 4.89 7.61
C PHE A 12 22.85 5.12 8.40
N LYS A 13 22.91 5.89 9.49
CA LYS A 13 21.75 6.20 10.33
C LYS A 13 20.63 6.89 9.56
N ASN A 14 21.00 7.81 8.66
CA ASN A 14 20.04 8.55 7.84
C ASN A 14 19.42 7.64 6.78
N LEU A 15 20.23 6.80 6.14
CA LEU A 15 19.75 5.80 5.18
C LEU A 15 18.81 4.79 5.83
N TYR A 16 19.15 4.31 7.04
CA TYR A 16 18.30 3.41 7.81
C TYR A 16 16.95 4.03 8.14
N LYS A 17 16.94 5.28 8.63
CA LYS A 17 15.71 6.01 8.91
C LYS A 17 14.86 6.22 7.66
N ALA A 18 15.49 6.56 6.53
CA ALA A 18 14.81 6.74 5.25
C ALA A 18 14.21 5.42 4.74
N LEU A 19 14.99 4.33 4.77
CA LEU A 19 14.54 3.00 4.39
C LEU A 19 13.35 2.55 5.24
N HIS A 20 13.47 2.64 6.57
CA HIS A 20 12.39 2.28 7.48
C HIS A 20 11.12 3.09 7.20
N LYS A 21 11.25 4.41 7.00
CA LYS A 21 10.10 5.28 6.68
C LYS A 21 9.40 4.84 5.39
N GLU A 22 10.13 4.62 4.31
CA GLU A 22 9.53 4.19 3.04
C GLU A 22 8.86 2.82 3.17
N LEU A 23 9.48 1.87 3.89
CA LEU A 23 8.89 0.56 4.13
C LEU A 23 7.58 0.63 4.93
N VAL A 24 7.49 1.50 5.93
CA VAL A 24 6.24 1.73 6.68
C VAL A 24 5.14 2.26 5.76
N VAL A 25 5.45 3.25 4.91
CA VAL A 25 4.47 3.82 3.98
C VAL A 25 3.96 2.77 3.00
N ILE A 26 4.87 1.98 2.42
CA ILE A 26 4.51 0.90 1.50
C ILE A 26 3.66 -0.16 2.21
N GLN A 27 4.06 -0.57 3.41
CA GLN A 27 3.32 -1.56 4.21
C GLN A 27 1.90 -1.06 4.51
N ASN A 28 1.73 0.17 5.01
CA ASN A 28 0.42 0.71 5.36
C ASN A 28 -0.50 0.77 4.13
N ARG A 29 0.03 1.17 2.98
CA ARG A 29 -0.74 1.20 1.73
C ARG A 29 -1.18 -0.20 1.29
N THR A 30 -0.26 -1.17 1.35
CA THR A 30 -0.56 -2.57 1.01
C THR A 30 -1.59 -3.15 1.98
N ASP A 31 -1.40 -2.95 3.28
CA ASP A 31 -2.31 -3.39 4.34
C ASP A 31 -3.71 -2.77 4.16
N ALA A 32 -3.81 -1.49 3.83
CA ALA A 32 -5.09 -0.82 3.56
C ALA A 32 -5.83 -1.45 2.38
N ILE A 33 -5.11 -1.75 1.29
CA ILE A 33 -5.68 -2.41 0.11
C ILE A 33 -6.17 -3.83 0.45
N HIS A 34 -5.39 -4.59 1.22
CA HIS A 34 -5.79 -5.93 1.65
C HIS A 34 -6.98 -5.89 2.60
N ALA A 35 -6.97 -5.00 3.59
CA ALA A 35 -8.06 -4.81 4.53
C ALA A 35 -9.36 -4.45 3.80
N ALA A 36 -9.32 -3.51 2.85
CA ALA A 36 -10.48 -3.15 2.03
C ALA A 36 -11.04 -4.35 1.24
N LYS A 37 -10.16 -5.14 0.61
CA LYS A 37 -10.57 -6.36 -0.12
C LYS A 37 -11.17 -7.42 0.79
N ASP A 38 -10.64 -7.59 1.99
CA ASP A 38 -11.16 -8.58 2.94
C ASP A 38 -12.49 -8.13 3.54
N ILE A 39 -12.67 -6.82 3.78
CA ILE A 39 -13.97 -6.23 4.14
C ILE A 39 -15.00 -6.47 3.02
N GLU A 40 -14.66 -6.22 1.76
CA GLU A 40 -15.56 -6.50 0.62
C GLU A 40 -16.04 -7.96 0.60
N LYS A 41 -15.13 -8.92 0.82
CA LYS A 41 -15.48 -10.36 0.88
C LYS A 41 -16.40 -10.67 2.06
N GLN A 42 -16.11 -10.12 3.24
CA GLN A 42 -16.92 -10.33 4.43
C GLN A 42 -18.33 -9.77 4.26
N ILE A 43 -18.45 -8.57 3.69
CA ILE A 43 -19.74 -7.96 3.37
C ILE A 43 -20.51 -8.83 2.38
N ALA A 44 -19.87 -9.30 1.30
CA ALA A 44 -20.54 -10.18 0.33
C ALA A 44 -21.05 -11.48 0.97
N LEU A 45 -20.26 -12.09 1.86
CA LEU A 45 -20.69 -13.27 2.62
C LEU A 45 -21.89 -12.97 3.52
N LEU A 46 -21.88 -11.83 4.22
CA LEU A 46 -23.00 -11.40 5.07
C LEU A 46 -24.26 -11.08 4.25
N GLN A 47 -24.11 -10.45 3.08
CA GLN A 47 -25.22 -10.20 2.16
C GLN A 47 -25.86 -11.50 1.68
N TYR A 48 -25.04 -12.50 1.32
CA TYR A 48 -25.54 -13.83 0.98
C TYR A 48 -26.31 -14.48 2.15
N LYS A 49 -25.75 -14.43 3.37
CA LYS A 49 -26.44 -14.93 4.57
C LYS A 49 -27.77 -14.20 4.81
N LYS A 50 -27.80 -12.87 4.66
CA LYS A 50 -29.01 -12.05 4.77
C LYS A 50 -30.10 -12.55 3.80
N LEU A 51 -29.76 -12.81 2.53
CA LEU A 51 -30.72 -13.33 1.54
C LEU A 51 -31.31 -14.68 1.96
N ASN A 52 -30.49 -15.58 2.51
CA ASN A 52 -30.96 -16.86 3.02
C ASN A 52 -31.87 -16.69 4.25
N HIS A 53 -31.52 -15.82 5.19
CA HIS A 53 -32.38 -15.52 6.35
C HIS A 53 -33.73 -14.93 5.95
N ILE A 54 -33.76 -14.04 4.97
CA ILE A 54 -35.02 -13.48 4.44
C ILE A 54 -35.90 -14.59 3.85
N ARG A 55 -35.31 -15.50 3.07
CA ARG A 55 -36.03 -16.66 2.50
C ARG A 55 -36.60 -17.57 3.58
N GLU A 56 -35.88 -17.71 4.69
CA GLU A 56 -36.27 -18.51 5.84
C GLU A 56 -37.15 -17.75 6.87
N ASN A 57 -37.55 -16.51 6.58
CA ASN A 57 -38.27 -15.61 7.50
C ASN A 57 -37.60 -15.46 8.87
N LYS A 58 -36.26 -15.51 8.91
CA LYS A 58 -35.44 -15.30 10.12
C LYS A 58 -35.06 -13.82 10.26
N ASP A 59 -34.75 -13.42 11.48
CA ASP A 59 -34.31 -12.05 11.76
C ASP A 59 -32.97 -11.72 11.09
N VAL A 60 -32.84 -10.47 10.62
CA VAL A 60 -31.67 -9.96 9.87
C VAL A 60 -31.01 -8.76 10.55
N LYS A 61 -31.53 -8.29 11.70
CA LYS A 61 -31.00 -7.11 12.40
C LYS A 61 -29.53 -7.26 12.75
N GLU A 62 -29.13 -8.44 13.22
CA GLU A 62 -27.74 -8.72 13.58
C GLU A 62 -26.82 -8.63 12.36
N ILE A 63 -27.22 -9.22 11.23
CA ILE A 63 -26.45 -9.19 9.99
C ILE A 63 -26.30 -7.77 9.46
N ASN A 64 -27.37 -6.98 9.49
CA ASN A 64 -27.32 -5.57 9.11
C ASN A 64 -26.34 -4.78 10.01
N SER A 65 -26.37 -5.00 11.33
CA SER A 65 -25.41 -4.35 12.23
C SER A 65 -23.97 -4.76 11.94
N GLN A 66 -23.71 -6.03 11.61
CA GLN A 66 -22.37 -6.49 11.23
C GLN A 66 -21.88 -5.83 9.94
N ILE A 67 -22.73 -5.72 8.91
CA ILE A 67 -22.41 -5.01 7.67
C ILE A 67 -22.09 -3.54 7.97
N GLU A 68 -22.93 -2.86 8.75
CA GLU A 68 -22.69 -1.46 9.11
C GLU A 68 -21.39 -1.25 9.88
N LYS A 69 -21.04 -2.17 10.80
CA LYS A 69 -19.78 -2.13 11.54
C LYS A 69 -18.58 -2.29 10.61
N LEU A 70 -18.64 -3.24 9.67
CA LEU A 70 -17.57 -3.46 8.70
C LEU A 70 -17.41 -2.29 7.73
N MET A 71 -18.51 -1.65 7.32
CA MET A 71 -18.46 -0.45 6.48
C MET A 71 -17.88 0.77 7.21
N LYS A 72 -18.10 0.87 8.53
CA LYS A 72 -17.56 1.94 9.38
C LYS A 72 -16.14 1.66 9.87
N GLY A 73 -15.62 0.45 9.70
CA GLY A 73 -14.30 0.08 10.15
C GLY A 73 -13.23 0.88 9.42
N GLU A 74 -12.60 1.82 10.11
CA GLU A 74 -11.47 2.57 9.58
C GLU A 74 -10.20 1.70 9.63
N PHE A 75 -9.36 1.84 8.60
CA PHE A 75 -8.07 1.18 8.57
C PHE A 75 -7.07 1.95 9.43
N GLU A 76 -6.52 1.29 10.45
CA GLU A 76 -5.50 1.87 11.32
C GLU A 76 -4.09 1.67 10.75
N GLU A 77 -3.40 2.77 10.51
CA GLU A 77 -2.03 2.75 10.01
C GLU A 77 -1.04 2.24 11.06
N SER A 78 -0.13 1.35 10.64
CA SER A 78 0.96 0.93 11.50
C SER A 78 2.04 2.01 11.54
N LYS A 79 2.50 2.37 12.76
CA LYS A 79 3.61 3.33 12.93
C LYS A 79 4.98 2.71 12.65
N GLU A 80 5.05 1.39 12.66
CA GLU A 80 6.29 0.63 12.55
C GLU A 80 6.20 -0.45 11.49
N PHE A 81 7.35 -0.76 10.90
CA PHE A 81 7.46 -1.84 9.94
C PHE A 81 7.40 -3.18 10.68
N LYS A 82 6.50 -4.07 10.28
CA LYS A 82 6.26 -5.37 10.94
C LYS A 82 7.50 -6.27 10.90
N HIS A 83 8.25 -6.25 9.80
CA HIS A 83 9.38 -7.16 9.58
C HIS A 83 10.74 -6.51 9.87
N LYS A 84 10.90 -5.86 11.03
CA LYS A 84 12.15 -5.18 11.44
C LYS A 84 13.39 -6.07 11.32
N HIS A 85 13.24 -7.38 11.53
CA HIS A 85 14.32 -8.36 11.42
C HIS A 85 14.93 -8.43 10.02
N LEU A 86 14.15 -8.21 8.95
CA LEU A 86 14.67 -8.21 7.57
C LEU A 86 15.58 -6.99 7.34
N ILE A 87 15.20 -5.83 7.89
CA ILE A 87 16.05 -4.64 7.84
C ILE A 87 17.33 -4.90 8.62
N LYS A 88 17.23 -5.53 9.79
CA LYS A 88 18.39 -5.90 10.59
C LYS A 88 19.32 -6.86 9.84
N GLN A 89 18.81 -7.90 9.17
CA GLN A 89 19.62 -8.81 8.36
C GLN A 89 20.32 -8.07 7.19
N PHE A 90 19.60 -7.18 6.53
CA PHE A 90 20.15 -6.35 5.45
C PHE A 90 21.28 -5.43 5.94
N VAL A 91 21.18 -4.95 7.18
CA VAL A 91 22.15 -4.09 7.85
C VAL A 91 23.34 -4.87 8.43
N ASP A 92 23.09 -5.99 9.11
CA ASP A 92 24.09 -6.80 9.82
C ASP A 92 24.99 -7.56 8.84
N ALA A 93 24.48 -7.94 7.66
CA ALA A 93 25.32 -8.35 6.53
C ALA A 93 26.31 -7.24 6.09
N GLY A 94 26.12 -6.03 6.61
CA GLY A 94 26.82 -4.81 6.28
C GLY A 94 28.05 -4.48 7.12
N GLU A 95 28.26 -5.07 8.29
CA GLU A 95 29.40 -4.77 9.18
C GLU A 95 30.71 -5.43 8.70
N SER A 96 31.24 -4.95 7.58
CA SER A 96 32.58 -5.31 7.09
C SER A 96 33.60 -4.29 7.57
N LYS A 97 34.69 -4.75 8.20
CA LYS A 97 35.83 -3.91 8.65
C LYS A 97 36.57 -3.22 7.49
N ASP A 98 36.37 -3.68 6.25
CA ASP A 98 36.93 -3.08 5.05
C ASP A 98 36.16 -1.81 4.60
N LEU A 99 36.89 -0.70 4.48
CA LEU A 99 36.40 0.61 4.07
C LEU A 99 35.78 0.61 2.66
N VAL A 100 36.33 -0.19 1.74
CA VAL A 100 35.81 -0.26 0.35
C VAL A 100 34.45 -0.94 0.34
N GLN A 101 34.33 -2.09 1.01
CA GLN A 101 33.05 -2.78 1.16
C GLN A 101 32.01 -1.94 1.92
N HIS A 102 32.42 -1.23 2.97
CA HIS A 102 31.52 -0.35 3.71
C HIS A 102 30.93 0.74 2.81
N LYS A 103 31.74 1.41 1.98
CA LYS A 103 31.25 2.42 1.02
C LYS A 103 30.30 1.81 -0.03
N TYR A 104 30.64 0.65 -0.57
CA TYR A 104 29.78 -0.05 -1.54
C TYR A 104 28.40 -0.38 -0.94
N LYS A 105 28.36 -0.85 0.30
CA LYS A 105 27.12 -1.18 1.02
C LYS A 105 26.25 0.04 1.29
N LEU A 106 26.84 1.17 1.70
CA LEU A 106 26.11 2.42 1.84
C LEU A 106 25.52 2.89 0.51
N ASN A 107 26.27 2.76 -0.58
CA ASN A 107 25.76 3.08 -1.92
C ASN A 107 24.59 2.16 -2.31
N ASN A 108 24.70 0.86 -2.07
CA ASN A 108 23.62 -0.08 -2.35
C ASN A 108 22.37 0.26 -1.55
N MET A 109 22.52 0.56 -0.26
CA MET A 109 21.40 0.98 0.59
C MET A 109 20.76 2.29 0.09
N ALA A 110 21.56 3.26 -0.32
CA ALA A 110 21.07 4.50 -0.92
C ALA A 110 20.29 4.25 -2.22
N ASN A 111 20.77 3.33 -3.07
CA ASN A 111 20.09 2.92 -4.29
C ASN A 111 18.73 2.26 -3.97
N VAL A 112 18.67 1.36 -2.98
CA VAL A 112 17.42 0.72 -2.55
C VAL A 112 16.41 1.75 -2.05
N VAL A 113 16.84 2.69 -1.19
CA VAL A 113 15.97 3.77 -0.70
C VAL A 113 15.44 4.61 -1.86
N THR A 114 16.32 4.97 -2.80
CA THR A 114 15.94 5.74 -4.00
C THR A 114 14.92 4.98 -4.83
N PHE A 115 15.16 3.71 -5.09
CA PHE A 115 14.26 2.85 -5.87
C PHE A 115 12.87 2.75 -5.24
N LEU A 116 12.78 2.46 -3.93
CA LEU A 116 11.51 2.35 -3.23
C LEU A 116 10.72 3.66 -3.27
N ASN A 117 11.40 4.78 -3.04
CA ASN A 117 10.78 6.10 -3.14
C ASN A 117 10.28 6.39 -4.57
N SER A 118 11.11 6.14 -5.59
CA SER A 118 10.73 6.32 -6.99
C SER A 118 9.55 5.43 -7.39
N GLN A 119 9.52 4.19 -6.93
CA GLN A 119 8.41 3.27 -7.19
C GLN A 119 7.10 3.80 -6.59
N ARG A 120 7.14 4.27 -5.34
CA ARG A 120 5.97 4.86 -4.68
C ARG A 120 5.46 6.10 -5.43
N VAL A 121 6.35 7.03 -5.76
CA VAL A 121 6.01 8.26 -6.51
C VAL A 121 5.46 7.91 -7.89
N TYR A 122 6.05 6.93 -8.58
CA TYR A 122 5.57 6.45 -9.86
C TYR A 122 4.13 5.92 -9.77
N THR A 123 3.83 5.09 -8.77
CA THR A 123 2.46 4.59 -8.55
C THR A 123 1.47 5.72 -8.23
N GLU A 124 1.85 6.68 -7.40
CA GLU A 124 1.01 7.86 -7.09
C GLU A 124 0.72 8.71 -8.34
N LEU A 125 1.71 8.90 -9.22
CA LEU A 125 1.52 9.61 -10.48
C LEU A 125 0.61 8.84 -11.43
N LEU A 126 0.78 7.52 -11.54
CA LEU A 126 -0.09 6.68 -12.36
C LEU A 126 -1.55 6.78 -11.93
N GLU A 127 -1.83 6.67 -10.63
CA GLU A 127 -3.22 6.76 -10.12
C GLU A 127 -3.83 8.14 -10.36
N ARG A 128 -3.04 9.21 -10.26
CA ARG A 128 -3.51 10.58 -10.48
C ARG A 128 -3.84 10.85 -11.95
N TYR A 129 -2.97 10.45 -12.86
CA TYR A 129 -3.08 10.81 -14.27
C TYR A 129 -3.78 9.75 -15.11
N ASN A 130 -3.83 8.50 -14.65
CA ASN A 130 -4.55 7.42 -15.29
C ASN A 130 -5.38 6.61 -14.28
N PRO A 131 -6.40 7.22 -13.65
CA PRO A 131 -7.25 6.54 -12.69
C PRO A 131 -8.03 5.38 -13.31
N GLY A 132 -8.26 5.41 -14.63
CA GLY A 132 -8.96 4.35 -15.35
C GLY A 132 -8.23 3.00 -15.35
N LEU A 133 -6.91 3.00 -15.13
CA LEU A 133 -6.11 1.77 -15.08
C LEU A 133 -6.44 0.90 -13.86
N THR A 134 -6.81 1.51 -12.75
CA THR A 134 -7.09 0.82 -11.47
C THR A 134 -8.57 0.69 -11.17
N MET A 135 -9.46 1.26 -12.01
CA MET A 135 -10.91 1.18 -11.83
C MET A 135 -11.43 -0.23 -12.12
N LYS A 136 -12.47 -0.65 -11.39
CA LYS A 136 -13.23 -1.87 -11.73
C LYS A 136 -13.90 -1.63 -13.10
N GLN A 137 -14.04 -2.71 -13.88
CA GLN A 137 -14.58 -2.62 -15.25
C GLN A 137 -15.97 -1.97 -15.27
N ASP A 138 -16.83 -2.29 -14.30
CA ASP A 138 -18.17 -1.71 -14.19
C ASP A 138 -18.14 -0.20 -13.96
N ASP A 139 -17.27 0.28 -13.07
CA ASP A 139 -17.08 1.72 -12.83
C ASP A 139 -16.60 2.46 -14.08
N ASN A 140 -15.73 1.80 -14.87
CA ASN A 140 -15.23 2.36 -16.12
C ASN A 140 -16.33 2.46 -17.18
N VAL A 141 -17.16 1.42 -17.31
CA VAL A 141 -18.35 1.42 -18.17
C VAL A 141 -19.31 2.54 -17.75
N ARG A 142 -19.61 2.66 -16.45
CA ARG A 142 -20.45 3.73 -15.89
C ARG A 142 -19.90 5.13 -16.17
N ARG A 143 -18.61 5.38 -15.95
CA ARG A 143 -17.99 6.68 -16.28
C ARG A 143 -18.06 7.00 -17.77
N THR A 144 -17.79 6.00 -18.61
CA THR A 144 -17.80 6.18 -20.06
C THR A 144 -19.21 6.46 -20.58
N ALA A 145 -20.22 5.75 -20.05
CA ALA A 145 -21.63 6.00 -20.32
C ALA A 145 -22.04 7.43 -19.89
N ASN A 146 -21.68 7.85 -18.66
CA ASN A 146 -21.98 9.19 -18.16
C ASN A 146 -21.33 10.29 -19.02
N ARG A 147 -20.13 10.04 -19.57
CA ARG A 147 -19.45 10.98 -20.48
C ARG A 147 -20.23 11.26 -21.76
N VAL A 148 -21.05 10.30 -22.21
CA VAL A 148 -21.91 10.42 -23.40
C VAL A 148 -23.38 10.65 -23.04
N GLY A 149 -23.69 10.95 -21.78
CA GLY A 149 -25.05 11.21 -21.31
C GLY A 149 -25.93 9.96 -21.17
N LEU A 150 -25.33 8.77 -21.10
CA LEU A 150 -26.03 7.49 -20.90
C LEU A 150 -25.89 7.03 -19.44
N SER A 151 -26.95 6.46 -18.87
CA SER A 151 -26.94 5.81 -17.55
C SER A 151 -26.91 4.29 -17.69
N VAL A 152 -26.01 3.62 -16.96
CA VAL A 152 -25.96 2.15 -16.88
C VAL A 152 -26.93 1.70 -15.76
N PRO A 153 -27.82 0.73 -16.00
CA PRO A 153 -28.70 0.17 -14.97
C PRO A 153 -27.90 -0.61 -13.89
N GLU A 154 -28.45 -0.68 -12.68
CA GLU A 154 -27.89 -1.46 -11.55
C GLU A 154 -28.12 -2.97 -11.68
#